data_AF-A0A099I544-F1
#
_entry.id   AF-A0A099I544-F1
#
_cell.length_a   1.000
_cell.length_b   1.000
_cell.length_c   1.000
_cell.angle_alpha   90.00
_cell.angle_beta   90.00
_cell.angle_gamma   90.00
#
_symmetry.space_group_name_H-M   'P 1'
#
loop_
_entity.id
_entity.type
_entity.pdbx_description
1 polymer ?
#
loop_
_entity_poly.entity_id
_entity_poly.type
_entity_poly.pdbx_seq_one_letter_code
_entity_poly.pdbx_strand_id
1 'polypeptide(L)'
;MKECEECYSINNRSTPILNPRDCLENHLQYICGTCGRCICVNRTEKSGLQRWNFPFKTLETAKLYLRSADICAETNCGIYEIKNERGRYSYKIFNSPSIAAAYTNNHKVCLNEKPLYQRERFKRYPNAEIRRLTSHEVDIYLKEQNETK
;
A
#
# COMPACT_ATOMS: atom_id res chain seq x y z
N MET A 1 -13.38 15.33 -2.31
CA MET A 1 -12.50 14.92 -1.19
C MET A 1 -11.05 15.13 -1.59
N LYS A 2 -10.19 15.57 -0.67
CA LYS A 2 -8.75 15.76 -0.91
C LYS A 2 -8.00 14.48 -0.53
N GLU A 3 -6.92 14.17 -1.25
CA GLU A 3 -6.01 13.08 -0.89
C GLU A 3 -5.42 13.33 0.51
N CYS A 4 -5.44 12.31 1.36
CA CYS A 4 -4.84 12.37 2.70
C CYS A 4 -3.31 12.45 2.59
N GLU A 5 -2.70 13.43 3.25
CA GLU A 5 -1.24 13.62 3.25
C GLU A 5 -0.48 12.46 3.91
N GLU A 6 -1.13 11.70 4.79
CA GLU A 6 -0.54 10.59 5.52
C GLU A 6 -0.70 9.25 4.78
N CYS A 7 -1.93 8.88 4.41
CA CYS A 7 -2.22 7.56 3.85
C CYS A 7 -2.38 7.54 2.32
N TYR A 8 -2.29 8.73 1.70
CA TYR A 8 -2.28 8.95 0.25
C TYR A 8 -3.56 8.48 -0.46
N SER A 9 -4.65 8.34 0.30
CA SER A 9 -5.95 7.94 -0.23
C SER A 9 -6.90 9.12 -0.27
N ILE A 10 -7.73 9.16 -1.30
CA ILE A 10 -8.87 10.07 -1.39
C ILE A 10 -10.07 9.53 -0.57
N ASN A 11 -10.28 8.21 -0.57
CA ASN A 11 -11.31 7.53 0.23
C ASN A 11 -10.65 6.85 1.45
N ASN A 12 -11.05 7.23 2.67
CA ASN A 12 -10.47 6.70 3.91
C ASN A 12 -10.95 5.28 4.27
N ARG A 13 -11.83 4.66 3.47
CA ARG A 13 -12.27 3.27 3.60
C ARG A 13 -11.98 2.42 2.36
N SER A 14 -11.04 2.85 1.51
CA SER A 14 -10.66 2.15 0.27
C SER A 14 -9.92 0.81 0.47
N THR A 15 -9.46 0.50 1.68
CA THR A 15 -8.77 -0.76 2.01
C THR A 15 -9.35 -1.38 3.28
N PRO A 16 -9.26 -2.71 3.43
CA PRO A 16 -8.71 -3.67 2.47
C PRO A 16 -9.61 -3.91 1.25
N ILE A 17 -9.03 -4.33 0.13
CA ILE A 17 -9.76 -4.56 -1.15
C ILE A 17 -10.29 -5.99 -1.24
N LEU A 18 -9.49 -6.96 -0.80
CA LEU A 18 -9.81 -8.39 -0.87
C LEU A 18 -10.08 -8.91 0.54
N ASN A 19 -11.15 -9.68 0.70
CA ASN A 19 -11.65 -10.24 1.96
C ASN A 19 -11.49 -9.27 3.15
N PRO A 20 -12.17 -8.10 3.13
CA PRO A 20 -11.90 -7.01 4.07
C PRO A 20 -12.02 -7.42 5.54
N ARG A 21 -13.03 -8.21 5.90
CA ARG A 21 -13.24 -8.69 7.28
C ARG A 21 -12.06 -9.51 7.78
N ASP A 22 -11.70 -10.58 7.08
CA ASP A 22 -10.55 -11.43 7.43
C ASP A 22 -9.27 -10.62 7.58
N CYS A 23 -9.01 -9.70 6.65
CA CYS A 23 -7.83 -8.86 6.74
C CYS A 23 -7.86 -7.91 7.95
N LEU A 24 -8.99 -7.29 8.28
CA LEU A 24 -9.07 -6.36 9.41
C LEU A 24 -8.99 -7.09 10.77
N GLU A 25 -9.54 -8.30 10.87
CA GLU A 25 -9.54 -9.10 12.11
C GLU A 25 -8.19 -9.80 12.34
N ASN A 26 -7.61 -10.39 11.29
CA ASN A 26 -6.52 -11.35 11.44
C ASN A 26 -5.13 -10.79 11.10
N HIS A 27 -5.03 -9.58 10.55
CA HIS A 27 -3.75 -8.99 10.14
C HIS A 27 -3.41 -7.72 10.92
N LEU A 28 -2.12 -7.49 11.14
CA LEU A 28 -1.60 -6.22 11.63
C LEU A 28 -1.93 -5.09 10.63
N GLN A 29 -2.56 -4.01 11.12
CA GLN A 29 -2.92 -2.85 10.33
C GLN A 29 -2.08 -1.64 10.72
N TYR A 30 -1.72 -0.83 9.73
CA TYR A 30 -1.42 0.58 9.91
C TYR A 30 -2.73 1.35 9.92
N ILE A 31 -3.00 2.07 11.01
CA ILE A 31 -4.18 2.92 11.17
C ILE A 31 -3.72 4.36 11.00
N CYS A 32 -4.27 5.02 9.97
CA CYS A 32 -3.93 6.40 9.66
C CYS A 32 -4.43 7.35 10.75
N GLY A 33 -3.51 8.09 11.39
CA GLY A 33 -3.85 9.04 12.45
C GLY A 33 -4.64 10.27 11.98
N THR A 34 -4.58 10.57 10.68
CA THR A 34 -5.29 11.70 10.07
C THR A 34 -6.73 11.39 9.66
N CYS A 35 -7.02 10.17 9.17
CA CYS A 35 -8.34 9.85 8.60
C CYS A 35 -8.91 8.48 9.01
N GLY A 36 -8.22 7.73 9.87
CA GLY A 36 -8.63 6.41 10.37
C GLY A 36 -8.55 5.27 9.36
N ARG A 37 -8.05 5.52 8.14
CA ARG A 37 -7.90 4.47 7.12
C ARG A 37 -6.99 3.35 7.61
N CYS A 38 -7.46 2.11 7.47
CA CYS A 38 -6.70 0.91 7.79
C CYS A 38 -5.99 0.37 6.55
N ILE A 39 -4.70 0.05 6.68
CA ILE A 39 -3.89 -0.52 5.61
C ILE A 39 -3.11 -1.71 6.16
N CYS A 40 -3.23 -2.86 5.51
CA CYS A 40 -2.53 -4.06 5.96
C CYS A 40 -1.00 -3.87 5.89
N VAL A 41 -0.33 -4.17 7.00
CA VAL A 41 1.13 -4.24 7.14
C VAL A 41 1.60 -5.61 7.61
N ASN A 42 0.70 -6.60 7.65
CA ASN A 42 1.06 -7.94 8.09
C ASN A 42 2.03 -8.61 7.12
N ARG A 43 3.00 -9.34 7.70
CA ARG A 43 3.92 -10.21 6.97
C ARG A 43 3.30 -11.61 6.92
N THR A 44 3.26 -12.21 5.74
CA THR A 44 2.81 -13.59 5.61
C THR A 44 3.79 -14.52 6.31
N GLU A 45 3.32 -15.43 7.15
CA GLU A 45 4.19 -16.33 7.93
C GLU A 45 5.08 -17.19 7.02
N LYS A 46 4.54 -17.67 5.90
CA LYS A 46 5.24 -18.56 4.97
C LYS A 46 6.40 -17.92 4.21
N SER A 47 6.32 -16.62 3.91
CA SER A 47 7.29 -15.97 3.01
C SER A 47 7.91 -14.70 3.57
N GLY A 48 7.41 -14.17 4.70
CA GLY A 48 7.77 -12.86 5.24
C GLY A 48 7.32 -11.68 4.37
N LEU A 49 6.74 -11.93 3.19
CA LEU A 49 6.31 -10.89 2.26
C LEU A 49 4.99 -10.26 2.71
N GLN A 50 4.83 -9.01 2.31
CA GLN A 50 3.66 -8.17 2.53
C GLN A 50 2.99 -7.85 1.20
N ARG A 51 1.77 -7.28 1.24
CA ARG A 51 1.03 -7.00 -0.01
C ARG A 51 1.79 -6.07 -0.96
N TRP A 52 2.52 -5.09 -0.43
CA TRP A 52 3.27 -4.11 -1.25
C TRP A 52 4.46 -4.73 -1.99
N ASN A 53 4.94 -5.92 -1.59
CA ASN A 53 6.02 -6.61 -2.30
C ASN A 53 5.59 -7.19 -3.65
N PHE A 54 4.29 -7.34 -3.90
CA PHE A 54 3.75 -7.87 -5.15
C PHE A 54 3.24 -6.75 -6.06
N PRO A 55 3.35 -6.90 -7.39
CA PRO A 55 2.83 -5.91 -8.33
C PRO A 55 1.30 -5.76 -8.24
N PHE A 56 0.82 -4.62 -8.70
CA PHE A 56 -0.58 -4.21 -8.75
C PHE A 56 -1.02 -4.02 -10.20
N LYS A 57 -2.32 -4.17 -10.44
CA LYS A 57 -2.89 -4.01 -11.79
C LYS A 57 -2.96 -2.55 -12.22
N THR A 58 -3.18 -1.62 -11.29
CA THR A 58 -3.34 -0.18 -11.57
C THR A 58 -2.49 0.66 -10.63
N LEU A 59 -2.15 1.88 -11.06
CA LEU A 59 -1.41 2.86 -10.26
C LEU A 59 -2.21 3.26 -9.01
N GLU A 60 -3.52 3.43 -9.14
CA GLU A 60 -4.42 3.80 -8.04
C GLU A 60 -4.39 2.74 -6.95
N THR A 61 -4.44 1.46 -7.33
CA THR A 61 -4.33 0.36 -6.36
C THR A 61 -2.97 0.36 -5.68
N ALA A 62 -1.88 0.61 -6.42
CA ALA A 62 -0.55 0.69 -5.82
C ALA A 62 -0.44 1.85 -4.81
N LYS A 63 -1.00 3.03 -5.10
CA LYS A 63 -1.03 4.18 -4.18
C LYS A 63 -1.68 3.83 -2.84
N LEU A 64 -2.74 3.00 -2.85
CA LEU A 64 -3.41 2.54 -1.63
C LEU A 64 -2.48 1.80 -0.66
N TYR A 65 -1.42 1.16 -1.14
CA TYR A 65 -0.48 0.38 -0.31
C TYR A 65 0.89 1.04 -0.13
N LEU A 66 1.13 2.21 -0.75
CA LEU A 66 2.44 2.87 -0.66
C LEU A 66 2.81 3.24 0.78
N ARG A 67 1.83 3.71 1.57
CA ARG A 67 2.08 4.05 2.97
C ARG A 67 2.53 2.84 3.81
N SER A 68 2.01 1.65 3.53
CA SER A 68 2.50 0.43 4.17
C SER A 68 3.96 0.15 3.82
N ALA A 69 4.36 0.35 2.56
CA ALA A 69 5.75 0.18 2.15
C ALA A 69 6.67 1.20 2.85
N ASP A 70 6.28 2.47 2.86
CA ASP A 70 7.04 3.54 3.52
C ASP A 70 7.35 3.20 4.99
N ILE A 71 6.34 2.72 5.72
CA ILE A 71 6.47 2.41 7.13
C ILE A 71 7.26 1.14 7.36
N CYS A 72 7.07 0.11 6.54
CA CYS A 72 7.75 -1.17 6.72
C CYS A 72 9.22 -1.14 6.27
N ALA A 73 9.57 -0.25 5.34
CA ALA A 73 10.94 -0.03 4.88
C ALA A 73 11.61 1.22 5.51
N GLU A 74 10.87 1.99 6.30
CA GLU A 74 11.28 3.26 6.92
C GLU A 74 11.97 4.24 5.94
N THR A 75 11.44 4.34 4.72
CA THR A 75 12.02 5.17 3.67
C THR A 75 10.94 5.69 2.72
N ASN A 76 11.30 6.65 1.87
CA ASN A 76 10.38 7.25 0.90
C ASN A 76 10.25 6.33 -0.33
N CYS A 77 9.37 5.35 -0.25
CA CYS A 77 9.16 4.38 -1.31
C CYS A 77 8.50 5.02 -2.54
N GLY A 78 8.76 4.45 -3.72
CA GLY A 78 8.21 4.92 -4.99
C GLY A 78 7.46 3.82 -5.75
N ILE A 79 6.46 4.23 -6.54
CA ILE A 79 5.72 3.35 -7.45
C ILE A 79 6.30 3.47 -8.85
N TYR A 80 6.60 2.35 -9.47
CA TYR A 80 7.17 2.26 -10.82
C TYR A 80 6.27 1.41 -11.71
N GLU A 81 6.26 1.74 -13.00
CA GLU A 81 5.57 0.95 -14.02
C GLU A 81 6.50 -0.12 -14.59
N ILE A 82 5.98 -1.34 -14.60
CA ILE A 82 6.65 -2.54 -15.07
C ILE A 82 5.89 -3.10 -16.26
N LYS A 83 6.59 -3.33 -17.36
CA LYS A 83 6.07 -4.04 -18.54
C LYS A 83 6.68 -5.43 -18.60
N ASN A 84 5.86 -6.46 -18.72
CA ASN A 84 6.36 -7.82 -18.93
C ASN A 84 6.64 -8.11 -20.41
N GLU A 85 7.27 -9.25 -20.69
CA GLU A 85 7.59 -9.74 -22.04
C GLU A 85 6.36 -9.83 -22.98
N ARG A 86 5.17 -10.05 -22.41
CA ARG A 86 3.90 -10.12 -23.15
C ARG A 86 3.27 -8.75 -23.37
N GLY A 87 3.97 -7.67 -23.04
CA GLY A 87 3.51 -6.29 -23.17
C GLY A 87 2.49 -5.84 -22.13
N ARG A 88 2.19 -6.64 -21.11
CA ARG A 88 1.25 -6.29 -20.04
C ARG A 88 1.92 -5.38 -19.00
N TYR A 89 1.21 -4.32 -18.66
CA TYR A 89 1.62 -3.35 -17.64
C TYR A 89 1.18 -3.76 -16.23
N SER A 90 2.00 -3.42 -15.25
CA SER A 90 1.74 -3.57 -13.83
C SER A 90 2.53 -2.52 -13.04
N TYR A 91 2.12 -2.25 -11.80
CA TYR A 91 2.73 -1.22 -10.96
C TYR A 91 3.33 -1.85 -9.73
N LYS A 92 4.58 -1.51 -9.39
CA LYS A 92 5.27 -2.10 -8.24
C LYS A 92 5.88 -1.02 -7.36
N ILE A 93 5.78 -1.23 -6.05
CA ILE A 93 6.40 -0.36 -5.05
C ILE A 93 7.83 -0.85 -4.78
N PHE A 94 8.77 0.07 -4.76
CA PHE A 94 10.18 -0.16 -4.40
C PHE A 94 10.63 0.85 -3.33
N ASN A 95 11.50 0.40 -2.45
CA ASN A 95 12.09 1.20 -1.37
C ASN A 95 13.35 1.98 -1.81
N SER A 96 13.89 1.71 -3.01
CA SER A 96 14.94 2.54 -3.62
C SER A 96 14.91 2.48 -5.15
N PRO A 97 15.43 3.52 -5.83
CA PRO A 97 15.63 3.49 -7.29
C PRO A 97 16.60 2.37 -7.74
N SER A 98 17.63 2.06 -6.94
CA SER A 98 18.58 0.99 -7.26
C SER A 98 17.93 -0.39 -7.32
N ILE A 99 17.01 -0.68 -6.39
CA ILE A 99 16.26 -1.94 -6.38
C ILE A 99 15.25 -1.98 -7.53
N ALA A 100 14.63 -0.84 -7.88
CA ALA A 100 13.77 -0.74 -9.06
C ALA A 100 14.54 -1.04 -10.36
N ALA A 101 15.74 -0.46 -10.51
CA ALA A 101 16.61 -0.70 -11.66
C ALA A 101 17.04 -2.17 -11.75
N ALA A 102 17.43 -2.78 -10.63
CA ALA A 102 17.81 -4.19 -10.55
C ALA A 102 16.64 -5.17 -10.77
N TYR A 103 15.39 -4.69 -10.77
CA TYR A 103 14.22 -5.54 -11.01
C TYR A 103 14.03 -5.89 -12.50
N THR A 104 14.65 -5.14 -13.41
CA THR A 104 14.60 -5.38 -14.85
C THR A 104 15.37 -6.66 -15.22
N ASN A 105 14.77 -7.52 -16.04
CA ASN A 105 15.39 -8.72 -16.60
C ASN A 105 14.76 -9.08 -17.96
N ASN A 106 15.14 -10.22 -18.54
CA ASN A 106 14.65 -10.65 -19.86
C ASN A 106 13.12 -10.80 -19.97
N HIS A 107 12.41 -10.95 -18.84
CA HIS A 107 10.96 -11.16 -18.80
C HIS A 107 10.16 -9.91 -18.40
N LYS A 108 10.83 -8.86 -17.88
CA LYS A 108 10.17 -7.64 -17.40
C LYS A 108 11.11 -6.44 -17.37
N VAL A 109 10.58 -5.27 -17.69
CA VAL A 109 11.33 -4.02 -17.75
C VAL A 109 10.65 -2.98 -16.88
N CYS A 110 11.43 -2.30 -16.04
CA CYS A 110 11.02 -1.07 -15.37
C CYS A 110 11.12 0.09 -16.37
N LEU A 111 10.01 0.74 -16.68
CA LEU A 111 9.94 1.69 -17.80
C LEU A 111 10.44 3.10 -17.46
N ASN A 112 10.55 3.42 -16.18
CA ASN A 112 10.90 4.76 -15.72
C ASN A 112 12.14 4.73 -14.83
N GLU A 113 13.03 5.70 -15.01
CA GLU A 113 14.18 5.94 -14.12
C GLU A 113 13.73 6.53 -12.77
N LYS A 114 12.65 7.33 -12.80
CA LYS A 114 12.02 7.95 -11.63
C LYS A 114 10.67 7.30 -11.35
N PRO A 115 10.23 7.25 -10.09
CA PRO A 115 8.92 6.71 -9.76
C PRO A 115 7.81 7.56 -10.38
N LEU A 116 6.75 6.91 -10.88
CA LEU A 116 5.53 7.58 -11.33
C LEU A 116 4.80 8.29 -10.18
N TYR A 117 4.97 7.78 -8.97
CA TYR A 117 4.42 8.39 -7.77
C TYR A 117 5.30 8.10 -6.57
N GLN A 118 5.62 9.15 -5.83
CA GLN A 118 6.41 9.15 -4.61
C GLN A 118 6.01 10.40 -3.82
N ARG A 119 6.08 10.36 -2.48
CA ARG A 119 5.98 11.60 -1.69
C ARG A 119 7.29 12.38 -1.78
N GLU A 120 7.26 13.65 -1.37
CA GLU A 120 8.49 14.45 -1.31
C GLU A 120 9.53 13.83 -0.37
N ARG A 121 9.06 13.33 0.79
CA ARG A 121 9.90 12.67 1.80
C ARG A 121 9.09 11.69 2.65
N PHE A 122 9.81 10.75 3.27
CA PHE A 122 9.25 9.93 4.32
C PHE A 122 8.95 10.79 5.55
N LYS A 123 7.76 10.60 6.13
CA LYS A 123 7.32 11.30 7.34
C LYS A 123 6.58 10.33 8.27
N ARG A 124 7.00 10.31 9.54
CA ARG A 124 6.26 9.67 10.64
C ARG A 124 5.16 10.60 11.12
N TYR A 125 4.03 10.03 11.52
CA TYR A 125 2.89 10.78 12.07
C TYR A 125 2.65 10.26 13.49
N PRO A 126 2.62 11.12 14.51
CA PRO A 126 2.58 10.70 15.91
C PRO A 126 1.29 9.98 16.29
N ASN A 127 0.19 10.29 15.60
CA ASN A 127 -1.13 9.71 15.87
C ASN A 127 -1.39 8.43 15.05
N ALA A 128 -0.40 7.96 14.26
CA ALA A 128 -0.54 6.72 13.52
C ALA A 128 -0.31 5.52 14.44
N GLU A 129 -1.12 4.48 14.26
CA GLU A 129 -1.02 3.26 15.07
C GLU A 129 -0.67 2.05 14.19
N ILE A 130 0.03 1.09 14.77
CA ILE A 130 0.28 -0.22 14.15
C ILE A 130 -0.16 -1.29 15.12
N ARG A 131 -1.36 -1.85 14.88
CA ARG A 131 -1.96 -2.88 15.73
C ARG A 131 -3.02 -3.69 15.00
N ARG A 132 -3.51 -4.74 15.65
CA ARG A 132 -4.73 -5.44 15.24
C ARG A 132 -5.96 -4.64 15.70
N LEU A 133 -7.03 -4.71 14.92
CA LEU A 133 -8.31 -4.12 15.32
C LEU A 133 -9.05 -5.10 16.25
N THR A 134 -9.88 -4.54 17.12
CA THR A 134 -10.90 -5.30 17.83
C THR A 134 -12.07 -5.61 16.90
N SER A 135 -12.83 -6.66 17.17
CA SER A 135 -14.01 -7.02 16.36
C SER A 135 -15.00 -5.86 16.23
N HIS A 136 -15.19 -5.07 17.30
CA HIS A 136 -16.06 -3.90 17.27
C HIS A 136 -15.56 -2.81 16.30
N GLU A 137 -14.25 -2.52 16.30
CA GLU A 137 -13.66 -1.57 15.34
C GLU A 137 -13.78 -2.08 13.89
N VAL A 138 -13.63 -3.39 13.68
CA VAL A 138 -13.83 -3.99 12.35
C VAL A 138 -15.26 -3.79 11.86
N ASP A 139 -16.26 -4.04 12.71
CA ASP A 139 -17.67 -3.88 12.37
C ASP A 139 -17.99 -2.43 11.98
N ILE A 140 -17.51 -1.45 12.75
CA ILE A 140 -17.66 -0.02 12.45
C ILE A 140 -17.00 0.29 11.10
N TYR A 141 -15.75 -0.11 10.92
CA TYR A 141 -14.98 0.20 9.71
C TYR A 141 -15.64 -0.38 8.44
N LEU A 142 -16.14 -1.62 8.52
CA LEU A 142 -16.82 -2.28 7.40
C LEU A 142 -18.18 -1.64 7.08
N LYS A 143 -18.91 -1.18 8.10
CA LYS A 143 -20.15 -0.42 7.91
C LYS A 143 -19.88 0.86 7.12
N GLU A 144 -18.92 1.67 7.58
CA GLU A 144 -18.52 2.92 6.91
C GLU A 144 -17.97 2.66 5.49
N GLN A 145 -17.26 1.55 5.29
CA GLN A 145 -16.77 1.14 3.98
C GLN A 145 -17.90 0.84 2.98
N ASN A 146 -19.03 0.31 3.44
CA ASN A 146 -20.17 0.03 2.57
C ASN A 146 -21.02 1.28 2.28
N GLU A 147 -21.04 2.26 3.19
CA GLU A 147 -21.72 3.54 3.00
C GLU A 147 -21.00 4.48 2.03
N THR A 148 -19.71 4.24 1.79
CA THR A 148 -18.84 5.05 0.92
C THR A 148 -18.59 4.44 -0.48
N LYS A 149 -19.27 3.34 -0.80
CA LYS A 149 -19.23 2.68 -2.12
C LYS A 149 -20.18 3.32 -3.13
#